data_AF-A0A6P1D167-F1
#
_entry.id   AF-A0A6P1D167-F1
#
_cell.length_a   1.000
_cell.length_b   1.000
_cell.length_c   1.000
_cell.angle_alpha   90.00
_cell.angle_beta   90.00
_cell.angle_gamma   90.00
#
_symmetry.space_group_name_H-M   'P 1'
#
loop_
_entity.id
_entity.type
_entity.pdbx_description
1 polymer ?
#
loop_
_entity_poly.entity_id
_entity_poly.type
_entity_poly.pdbx_seq_one_letter_code
_entity_poly.pdbx_strand_id
1 'polypeptide(L)'
;MRTRQPTTTLEDQPMPVRAKLAASWTSFMFLYAYVDILNFFTPGVIQDILNGRVFEFDLSQTFSTTALTLMAIPILMVMLSITLPARVNRIANLIVASLYVPVTAFNAMGESWLYFYGLGIVLEVILLALILRYAWTWPRTAPSATMADRKTVRAQQQA
;
A
#
# COMPACT_ATOMS: atom_id res chain seq x y z
N MET A 1 -49.44 -19.70 8.37
CA MET A 1 -48.42 -18.73 8.85
C MET A 1 -47.05 -19.25 8.44
N ARG A 2 -46.38 -18.60 7.47
CA ARG A 2 -44.98 -18.92 7.09
C ARG A 2 -44.06 -18.15 8.02
N THR A 3 -43.26 -18.86 8.81
CA THR A 3 -42.15 -18.29 9.58
C THR A 3 -41.09 -17.82 8.61
N ARG A 4 -40.83 -16.50 8.57
CA ARG A 4 -39.66 -15.92 7.89
C ARG A 4 -38.42 -16.40 8.64
N GLN A 5 -37.58 -17.22 8.01
CA GLN A 5 -36.26 -17.50 8.55
C GLN A 5 -35.41 -16.22 8.48
N PRO A 6 -34.65 -15.89 9.54
CA PRO A 6 -33.72 -14.77 9.50
C PRO A 6 -32.58 -15.11 8.54
N THR A 7 -32.46 -14.35 7.46
CA THR A 7 -31.26 -14.34 6.63
C THR A 7 -30.08 -13.98 7.52
N THR A 8 -29.13 -14.89 7.71
CA THR A 8 -27.88 -14.61 8.43
C THR A 8 -27.09 -13.56 7.64
N THR A 9 -27.25 -12.29 7.99
CA THR A 9 -26.46 -11.19 7.45
C THR A 9 -25.05 -11.27 8.03
N LEU A 10 -24.04 -11.33 7.17
CA LEU A 10 -22.63 -11.27 7.58
C LEU A 10 -22.35 -9.92 8.24
N GLU A 11 -21.68 -9.93 9.39
CA GLU A 11 -21.30 -8.71 10.11
C GLU A 11 -19.93 -8.19 9.61
N ASP A 12 -19.91 -6.98 9.07
CA ASP A 12 -18.67 -6.32 8.64
C ASP A 12 -17.97 -5.68 9.83
N GLN A 13 -16.81 -6.23 10.21
CA GLN A 13 -15.97 -5.63 11.24
C GLN A 13 -15.14 -4.46 10.69
N PRO A 14 -15.06 -3.33 11.41
CA PRO A 14 -14.28 -2.19 10.96
C PRO A 14 -12.77 -2.52 10.97
N MET A 15 -12.15 -2.56 9.79
CA MET A 15 -10.71 -2.78 9.68
C MET A 15 -9.91 -1.56 10.20
N PRO A 16 -8.89 -1.77 11.07
CA PRO A 16 -8.04 -0.69 11.54
C PRO A 16 -7.19 -0.12 10.39
N VAL A 17 -6.91 1.18 10.43
CA VAL A 17 -6.14 1.88 9.37
C VAL A 17 -4.76 1.22 9.14
N ARG A 18 -4.12 0.74 10.20
CA ARG A 18 -2.86 -0.04 10.14
C ARG A 18 -2.96 -1.26 9.21
N ALA A 19 -4.04 -2.02 9.34
CA ALA A 19 -4.26 -3.21 8.52
C ALA A 19 -4.54 -2.83 7.06
N LYS A 20 -5.30 -1.75 6.82
CA LYS A 20 -5.54 -1.24 5.46
C LYS A 20 -4.24 -0.84 4.78
N LEU A 21 -3.35 -0.11 5.48
CA LEU A 21 -2.05 0.29 4.95
C LEU A 21 -1.15 -0.91 4.67
N ALA A 22 -1.04 -1.87 5.61
CA ALA A 22 -0.26 -3.08 5.40
C ALA A 22 -0.79 -3.89 4.21
N ALA A 23 -2.12 -4.05 4.09
CA ALA A 23 -2.73 -4.71 2.94
C ALA A 23 -2.43 -3.97 1.63
N SER A 24 -2.51 -2.63 1.60
CA SER A 24 -2.19 -1.85 0.40
C SER A 24 -0.72 -1.98 -0.01
N TRP A 25 0.24 -1.94 0.93
CA TRP A 25 1.66 -2.18 0.63
C TRP A 25 1.91 -3.60 0.14
N THR A 26 1.26 -4.60 0.74
CA THR A 26 1.35 -5.99 0.29
C THR A 26 0.81 -6.14 -1.13
N SER A 27 -0.37 -5.57 -1.42
CA SER A 27 -0.93 -5.56 -2.79
C SER A 27 -0.02 -4.85 -3.78
N PHE A 28 0.59 -3.73 -3.37
CA PHE A 28 1.54 -2.98 -4.19
C PHE A 28 2.79 -3.80 -4.51
N MET A 29 3.35 -4.49 -3.51
CA MET A 29 4.49 -5.39 -3.71
C MET A 29 4.17 -6.60 -4.57
N PHE A 30 2.99 -7.21 -4.41
CA PHE A 30 2.57 -8.31 -5.27
C PHE A 30 2.38 -7.84 -6.71
N LEU A 31 1.82 -6.67 -6.92
CA LEU A 31 1.66 -6.11 -8.26
C LEU A 31 3.03 -5.89 -8.92
N TYR A 32 3.98 -5.25 -8.23
CA TYR A 32 5.35 -5.08 -8.71
C TYR A 32 6.00 -6.41 -9.07
N ALA A 33 5.94 -7.40 -8.16
CA ALA A 33 6.53 -8.70 -8.41
C ALA A 33 5.93 -9.39 -9.64
N TYR A 34 4.62 -9.30 -9.85
CA TYR A 34 3.98 -9.87 -11.04
C TYR A 34 4.28 -9.07 -12.31
N VAL A 35 4.37 -7.74 -12.25
CA VAL A 35 4.79 -6.92 -13.39
C VAL A 35 6.22 -7.32 -13.80
N ASP A 36 7.14 -7.45 -12.86
CA ASP A 36 8.53 -7.87 -13.13
C ASP A 36 8.60 -9.29 -13.72
N ILE A 37 7.85 -10.24 -13.14
CA ILE A 37 7.81 -11.62 -13.63
C ILE A 37 7.22 -11.67 -15.05
N LEU A 38 6.12 -10.95 -15.28
CA LEU A 38 5.46 -10.94 -16.58
C LEU A 38 6.30 -10.21 -17.63
N ASN A 39 7.11 -9.24 -17.21
CA ASN A 39 8.01 -8.52 -18.11
C ASN A 39 9.03 -9.45 -18.78
N PHE A 40 9.46 -10.53 -18.13
CA PHE A 40 10.35 -11.51 -18.78
C PHE A 40 9.73 -12.14 -20.04
N PHE A 41 8.41 -12.14 -20.19
CA PHE A 41 7.74 -12.67 -21.37
C PHE A 41 7.54 -11.63 -22.47
N THR A 42 7.95 -10.37 -22.27
CA THR A 42 7.93 -9.37 -23.33
C THR A 42 9.13 -9.60 -24.29
N PRO A 43 8.95 -9.42 -25.61
CA PRO A 43 10.02 -9.65 -26.58
C PRO A 43 11.25 -8.77 -26.31
N GLY A 44 12.43 -9.37 -26.40
CA GLY A 44 13.72 -8.68 -26.23
C GLY A 44 14.29 -8.74 -24.81
N VAL A 45 13.43 -8.72 -23.78
CA VAL A 45 13.89 -8.60 -22.37
C VAL A 45 14.82 -9.73 -21.94
N ILE A 46 14.48 -10.99 -22.23
CA ILE A 46 15.38 -12.12 -21.88
C ILE A 46 16.72 -12.02 -22.62
N GLN A 47 16.71 -11.58 -23.88
CA GLN A 47 17.94 -11.45 -24.67
C GLN A 47 18.84 -10.35 -24.09
N ASP A 48 18.26 -9.22 -23.70
CA ASP A 48 18.98 -8.13 -23.05
C ASP A 48 19.61 -8.57 -21.73
N ILE A 49 18.87 -9.33 -20.91
CA ILE A 49 19.37 -9.88 -19.64
C ILE A 49 20.55 -10.83 -19.89
N LEU A 50 20.47 -11.70 -20.89
CA LEU A 50 21.57 -12.60 -21.28
C LEU A 50 22.79 -11.83 -21.80
N ASN A 51 22.58 -10.65 -22.36
CA ASN A 51 23.64 -9.71 -22.78
C ASN A 51 24.13 -8.82 -21.63
N GLY A 52 23.68 -9.07 -20.39
CA GLY A 52 24.09 -8.31 -19.21
C GLY A 52 23.45 -6.93 -19.10
N ARG A 53 22.25 -6.73 -19.63
CA ARG A 53 21.49 -5.47 -19.53
C ARG A 53 20.10 -5.68 -18.95
N VAL A 54 19.63 -4.70 -18.19
CA VAL A 54 18.24 -4.61 -17.72
C VAL A 54 17.74 -3.23 -18.10
N PHE A 55 16.76 -3.18 -19.01
CA PHE A 55 16.34 -1.93 -19.64
C PHE A 55 17.56 -1.21 -20.29
N GLU A 56 17.81 0.05 -19.97
CA GLU A 56 18.96 0.84 -20.45
C GLU A 56 20.23 0.68 -19.59
N PHE A 57 20.19 -0.12 -18.53
CA PHE A 57 21.26 -0.22 -17.54
C PHE A 57 22.06 -1.51 -17.66
N ASP A 58 23.36 -1.43 -17.35
CA ASP A 58 24.20 -2.62 -17.21
C ASP A 58 23.82 -3.41 -15.95
N LEU A 59 23.64 -4.72 -16.13
CA LEU A 59 23.42 -5.66 -15.04
C LEU A 59 24.71 -5.79 -14.23
N SER A 60 24.76 -5.02 -13.15
CA SER A 60 25.92 -4.88 -12.27
C SER A 60 25.52 -5.10 -10.82
N GLN A 61 26.51 -5.34 -9.96
CA GLN A 61 26.29 -5.44 -8.51
C GLN A 61 25.63 -4.17 -7.97
N THR A 62 26.01 -3.00 -8.49
CA THR A 62 25.42 -1.71 -8.11
C THR A 62 23.95 -1.62 -8.51
N PHE A 63 23.61 -2.04 -9.73
CA PHE A 63 22.21 -2.09 -10.19
C PHE A 63 21.38 -3.01 -9.29
N SER A 64 21.80 -4.26 -9.10
CA SER A 64 21.07 -5.24 -8.29
C SER A 64 20.90 -4.79 -6.83
N THR A 65 21.93 -4.19 -6.23
CA THR A 65 21.86 -3.69 -4.84
C THR A 65 20.94 -2.48 -4.73
N THR A 66 20.94 -1.60 -5.74
CA THR A 66 20.05 -0.43 -5.77
C THR A 66 18.59 -0.86 -5.95
N ALA A 67 18.32 -1.77 -6.87
CA ALA A 67 16.99 -2.34 -7.09
C ALA A 67 16.47 -3.05 -5.83
N LEU A 68 17.31 -3.87 -5.17
CA LEU A 68 16.95 -4.52 -3.91
C LEU A 68 16.65 -3.50 -2.81
N THR A 69 17.48 -2.47 -2.67
CA THR A 69 17.30 -1.42 -1.65
C THR A 69 16.01 -0.64 -1.90
N LEU A 70 15.73 -0.32 -3.17
CA LEU A 70 14.47 0.29 -3.57
C LEU A 70 13.30 -0.62 -3.18
N MET A 71 13.31 -1.90 -3.53
CA MET A 71 12.18 -2.79 -3.18
C MET A 71 12.07 -3.09 -1.68
N ALA A 72 13.17 -3.03 -0.92
CA ALA A 72 13.15 -3.26 0.52
C ALA A 72 12.29 -2.23 1.28
N ILE A 73 12.22 -0.98 0.81
CA ILE A 73 11.43 0.07 1.47
C ILE A 73 9.93 -0.30 1.57
N PRO A 74 9.20 -0.57 0.48
CA PRO A 74 7.79 -0.95 0.53
C PRO A 74 7.57 -2.30 1.22
N ILE A 75 8.51 -3.25 1.10
CA ILE A 75 8.47 -4.52 1.85
C ILE A 75 8.48 -4.24 3.36
N LEU A 76 9.40 -3.39 3.84
CA LEU A 76 9.45 -3.00 5.25
C LEU A 76 8.20 -2.21 5.66
N MET A 77 7.64 -1.39 4.77
CA MET A 77 6.40 -0.65 5.05
C MET A 77 5.21 -1.55 5.36
N VAL A 78 5.16 -2.79 4.87
CA VAL A 78 4.15 -3.78 5.27
C VAL A 78 4.22 -4.02 6.78
N MET A 79 5.41 -4.32 7.30
CA MET A 79 5.62 -4.58 8.73
C MET A 79 5.50 -3.28 9.55
N LEU A 80 6.12 -2.20 9.09
CA LEU A 80 6.11 -0.91 9.81
C LEU A 80 4.69 -0.34 9.94
N SER A 81 3.80 -0.63 8.98
CA SER A 81 2.40 -0.19 9.02
C SER A 81 1.61 -0.77 10.20
N ILE A 82 2.02 -1.90 10.76
CA ILE A 82 1.35 -2.52 11.92
C ILE A 82 2.11 -2.31 13.24
N THR A 83 3.44 -2.16 13.19
CA THR A 83 4.29 -2.05 14.39
C THR A 83 4.51 -0.62 14.87
N LEU A 84 4.59 0.36 13.96
CA LEU A 84 4.94 1.74 14.35
C LEU A 84 3.79 2.45 15.11
N PRO A 85 4.13 3.37 16.03
CA PRO A 85 3.17 4.28 16.65
C PRO A 85 2.43 5.11 15.58
N ALA A 86 1.14 5.38 15.80
CA ALA A 86 0.26 5.95 14.77
C ALA A 86 0.79 7.25 14.14
N ARG A 87 1.40 8.14 14.93
CA ARG A 87 1.96 9.42 14.44
C ARG A 87 3.13 9.20 13.48
N VAL A 88 4.07 8.34 13.86
CA VAL A 88 5.26 8.02 13.05
C VAL A 88 4.83 7.27 11.79
N ASN A 89 3.97 6.28 11.96
CA ASN A 89 3.43 5.46 10.88
C ASN A 89 2.72 6.31 9.80
N ARG A 90 1.90 7.28 10.22
CA ARG A 90 1.25 8.22 9.31
C ARG A 90 2.25 9.02 8.49
N ILE A 91 3.27 9.58 9.12
CA ILE A 91 4.29 10.40 8.43
C ILE A 91 5.08 9.53 7.47
N ALA A 92 5.54 8.35 7.91
CA ALA A 92 6.27 7.40 7.07
C ALA A 92 5.47 7.01 5.82
N ASN A 93 4.19 6.65 5.97
CA ASN A 93 3.33 6.30 4.84
C ASN A 93 3.16 7.44 3.84
N LEU A 94 2.96 8.67 4.32
CA LEU A 94 2.81 9.83 3.44
C LEU A 94 4.09 10.12 2.66
N ILE A 95 5.25 10.08 3.32
CA ILE A 95 6.55 10.34 2.68
C ILE A 95 6.86 9.23 1.68
N VAL A 96 6.83 7.97 2.10
CA VAL A 96 7.22 6.85 1.25
C VAL A 96 6.27 6.74 0.07
N ALA A 97 4.96 6.77 0.27
CA ALA A 97 4.02 6.68 -0.87
C ALA A 97 4.20 7.84 -1.86
N SER A 98 4.50 9.05 -1.39
CA SER A 98 4.78 10.19 -2.28
C SER A 98 6.06 10.02 -3.10
N LEU A 99 7.10 9.42 -2.51
CA LEU A 99 8.35 9.12 -3.20
C LEU A 99 8.19 8.00 -4.25
N TYR A 100 7.25 7.07 -4.05
CA TYR A 100 7.00 5.98 -5.00
C TYR A 100 6.16 6.40 -6.21
N VAL A 101 5.39 7.49 -6.13
CA VAL A 101 4.64 8.01 -7.29
C VAL A 101 5.56 8.31 -8.48
N PRO A 102 6.65 9.10 -8.35
CA PRO A 102 7.56 9.32 -9.48
C PRO A 102 8.33 8.06 -9.89
N VAL A 103 8.61 7.13 -8.97
CA VAL A 103 9.25 5.84 -9.29
C VAL A 103 8.35 5.02 -10.21
N THR A 104 7.07 4.87 -9.86
CA THR A 104 6.08 4.21 -10.72
C THR A 104 5.91 4.95 -12.05
N ALA A 105 5.95 6.28 -12.07
CA ALA A 105 5.86 7.04 -13.31
C ALA A 105 7.08 6.82 -14.22
N PHE A 106 8.26 6.61 -13.66
CA PHE A 106 9.48 6.30 -14.42
C PHE A 106 9.37 4.97 -15.18
N ASN A 107 8.63 3.98 -14.65
CA ASN A 107 8.36 2.73 -15.35
C ASN A 107 7.59 2.90 -16.68
N ALA A 108 7.05 4.09 -16.97
CA ALA A 108 6.42 4.41 -18.25
C ALA A 108 7.43 4.75 -19.37
N MET A 109 8.68 5.05 -19.01
CA MET A 109 9.67 5.58 -19.96
C MET A 109 10.27 4.45 -20.80
N GLY A 110 10.31 4.66 -22.13
CA GLY A 110 10.99 3.73 -23.06
C GLY A 110 10.20 2.48 -23.45
N GLU A 111 8.98 2.30 -22.94
CA GLU A 111 8.26 1.04 -23.10
C GLU A 111 7.34 0.98 -24.32
N SER A 112 7.44 -0.12 -25.07
CA SER A 112 6.64 -0.37 -26.28
C SER A 112 5.31 -1.09 -26.01
N TRP A 113 5.17 -1.75 -24.86
CA TRP A 113 3.97 -2.52 -24.48
C TRP A 113 2.99 -1.70 -23.64
N LEU A 114 2.42 -0.66 -24.26
CA LEU A 114 1.61 0.38 -23.60
C LEU A 114 0.46 -0.16 -22.74
N TYR A 115 -0.23 -1.23 -23.17
CA TYR A 115 -1.34 -1.80 -22.37
C TYR A 115 -0.86 -2.50 -21.11
N PHE A 116 0.25 -3.24 -21.19
CA PHE A 116 0.80 -3.97 -20.04
C PHE A 116 1.35 -3.01 -19.00
N TYR A 117 2.28 -2.13 -19.42
CA TYR A 117 2.88 -1.15 -18.52
C TYR A 117 1.89 -0.09 -18.07
N GLY A 118 1.03 0.39 -18.98
CA GLY A 118 -0.01 1.36 -18.64
C GLY A 118 -0.99 0.83 -17.60
N LEU A 119 -1.44 -0.42 -17.73
CA LEU A 119 -2.30 -1.04 -16.72
C LEU A 119 -1.57 -1.20 -15.38
N GLY A 120 -0.32 -1.69 -15.40
CA GLY A 120 0.51 -1.81 -14.20
C GLY A 120 0.65 -0.49 -13.45
N ILE A 121 1.06 0.57 -14.16
CA ILE A 121 1.21 1.93 -13.62
C ILE A 121 -0.10 2.45 -13.04
N VAL A 122 -1.23 2.30 -13.76
CA VAL A 122 -2.53 2.76 -13.27
C VAL A 122 -2.90 2.07 -11.95
N LEU A 123 -2.72 0.74 -11.88
CA LEU A 123 -3.02 -0.03 -10.67
C LEU A 123 -2.08 0.33 -9.51
N GLU A 124 -0.78 0.52 -9.78
CA GLU A 124 0.21 0.97 -8.79
C GLU A 124 -0.15 2.35 -8.23
N VAL A 125 -0.46 3.32 -9.11
CA VAL A 125 -0.85 4.68 -8.71
C VAL A 125 -2.14 4.66 -7.88
N ILE A 126 -3.12 3.81 -8.22
CA ILE A 126 -4.33 3.64 -7.41
C ILE A 126 -3.98 3.16 -6.00
N LEU A 127 -3.09 2.16 -5.87
CA LEU A 127 -2.66 1.65 -4.56
C LEU A 127 -1.92 2.71 -3.75
N LEU A 128 -1.02 3.48 -4.38
CA LEU A 128 -0.33 4.59 -3.72
C LEU A 128 -1.30 5.69 -3.29
N ALA A 129 -2.29 6.02 -4.12
CA ALA A 129 -3.34 6.99 -3.77
C ALA A 129 -4.20 6.50 -2.59
N LEU A 130 -4.50 5.20 -2.51
CA LEU A 130 -5.17 4.60 -1.35
C LEU A 130 -4.34 4.70 -0.08
N ILE A 131 -3.03 4.40 -0.15
CA ILE A 131 -2.10 4.56 0.98
C ILE A 131 -2.10 6.00 1.47
N LEU A 132 -1.94 6.96 0.56
CA LEU A 132 -1.98 8.40 0.88
C LEU A 132 -3.31 8.79 1.52
N ARG A 133 -4.43 8.33 0.96
CA ARG A 133 -5.77 8.60 1.51
C ARG A 133 -5.92 8.06 2.93
N TYR A 134 -5.60 6.78 3.16
CA TYR A 134 -5.73 6.15 4.46
C TYR A 134 -4.82 6.80 5.52
N ALA A 135 -3.58 7.13 5.17
CA ALA A 135 -2.68 7.86 6.05
C ALA A 135 -3.19 9.29 6.32
N TRP A 136 -3.74 9.97 5.31
CA TRP A 136 -4.24 11.34 5.45
C TRP A 136 -5.47 11.44 6.36
N THR A 137 -6.44 10.55 6.15
CA THR A 137 -7.73 10.50 6.88
C THR A 137 -7.64 9.75 8.22
N TRP A 138 -6.43 9.45 8.70
CA TRP A 138 -6.24 8.77 9.97
C TRP A 138 -6.93 9.54 11.12
N PRO A 139 -7.78 8.90 11.95
CA PRO A 139 -8.47 9.57 13.06
C PRO A 139 -7.51 10.26 14.03
N ARG A 140 -7.71 11.56 14.26
CA ARG A 140 -6.78 12.40 15.06
C ARG A 140 -7.14 12.47 16.55
N THR A 141 -8.26 11.89 16.96
CA THR A 141 -8.78 11.98 18.31
C THR A 141 -9.12 10.58 18.80
N ALA A 142 -8.49 10.13 19.89
CA ALA A 142 -9.05 9.03 20.67
C ALA A 142 -10.48 9.46 21.09
N PRO A 143 -11.50 8.61 20.97
CA PRO A 143 -12.77 8.88 21.64
C PRO A 143 -12.47 9.08 23.11
N SER A 144 -12.49 10.32 23.59
CA SER A 144 -12.21 10.63 25.00
C SER A 144 -13.24 9.92 25.85
N ALA A 145 -12.84 8.82 26.49
CA ALA A 145 -13.60 8.14 27.54
C ALA A 145 -14.04 9.11 28.67
N THR A 146 -13.41 10.29 28.75
CA THR A 146 -13.76 11.42 29.62
C THR A 146 -15.19 11.97 29.41
N MET A 147 -15.79 11.85 28.20
CA MET A 147 -17.17 12.34 27.99
C MET A 147 -18.24 11.40 28.53
N ALA A 148 -17.98 10.10 28.59
CA ALA A 148 -18.88 9.13 29.21
C ALA A 148 -18.89 9.31 30.74
N ASP A 149 -17.70 9.48 31.33
CA ASP A 149 -17.53 9.64 32.77
C ASP A 149 -18.12 10.95 33.32
N ARG A 150 -17.99 12.06 32.57
CA ARG A 150 -18.57 13.35 32.97
C ARG A 150 -20.12 13.36 32.94
N LYS A 151 -20.75 12.52 32.11
CA LYS A 151 -22.21 12.37 32.09
C LYS A 151 -22.72 11.52 33.24
N THR A 152 -22.03 10.43 33.58
CA THR A 152 -22.36 9.59 34.74
C THR A 152 -22.18 10.33 36.06
N VAL A 153 -21.09 11.10 36.22
CA VAL A 153 -20.83 11.90 37.43
C VAL A 153 -21.86 13.03 37.59
N ARG A 154 -22.28 13.70 36.51
CA ARG A 154 -23.35 14.72 36.59
C ARG A 154 -24.72 14.14 36.91
N ALA A 155 -25.05 12.95 36.39
CA ALA A 155 -26.30 12.28 36.69
C ALA A 155 -26.38 11.81 38.16
N GLN A 156 -25.24 11.46 38.77
CA GLN A 156 -25.17 11.09 40.19
C GLN A 156 -25.18 12.30 41.14
N GLN A 157 -24.76 13.49 40.70
CA GLN A 157 -24.81 14.72 41.51
C GLN A 157 -26.17 15.42 41.52
N GLN A 158 -27.11 14.97 40.69
CA GLN A 158 -28.46 15.55 40.56
C GLN A 158 -29.56 14.66 41.16
N ALA A 159 -29.20 13.56 41.83
CA ALA A 159 -30.07 12.66 42.57
C ALA A 159 -29.79 12.77 44.08
#